data_AF-A0A1Q5QYZ9-F1
#
_entry.id   AF-A0A1Q5QYZ9-F1
#
_cell.length_a   1.000
_cell.length_b   1.000
_cell.length_c   1.000
_cell.angle_alpha   90.00
_cell.angle_beta   90.00
_cell.angle_gamma   90.00
#
_symmetry.space_group_name_H-M   'P 1'
#
loop_
_entity.id
_entity.type
_entity.pdbx_description
1 polymer ?
#
loop_
_entity_poly.entity_id
_entity_poly.type
_entity_poly.pdbx_seq_one_letter_code
_entity_poly.pdbx_strand_id
1 'polypeptide(L)'
;MPVLAKSKTRTGRLWTYVRDDRPFAGPDPPAAVFFYSPDRGGAHPEQHLAGYAGLMQADAYAGFGRLYEANRKGGPIIEAACWAHGRRKFFDLARLSKAPIAAEAVKRIDVLFAIER
;
A
#
# COMPACT_ATOMS: atom_id res chain seq x y z
N MET A 1 -5.32 -6.73 13.96
CA MET A 1 -5.43 -6.33 15.37
C MET A 1 -6.41 -7.26 16.06
N PRO A 2 -6.15 -7.73 17.29
CA PRO A 2 -7.15 -8.47 18.05
C PRO A 2 -8.33 -7.54 18.34
N VAL A 3 -9.54 -8.00 18.03
CA VAL A 3 -10.81 -7.27 18.28
C VAL A 3 -11.71 -8.18 19.12
N LEU A 4 -12.42 -7.58 20.08
CA LEU A 4 -13.34 -8.30 20.95
C LEU A 4 -14.46 -8.95 20.14
N ALA A 5 -14.75 -10.20 20.43
CA ALA A 5 -15.91 -10.93 19.97
C ALA A 5 -16.55 -11.67 21.15
N LYS A 6 -17.78 -12.18 20.97
CA LYS A 6 -18.44 -12.97 22.01
C LYS A 6 -17.53 -14.15 22.40
N SER A 7 -17.15 -14.18 23.69
CA SER A 7 -16.29 -15.17 24.35
C SER A 7 -14.89 -15.42 23.76
N LYS A 8 -14.41 -14.62 22.80
CA LYS A 8 -13.06 -14.75 22.21
C LYS A 8 -12.57 -13.47 21.57
N THR A 9 -11.32 -13.43 21.16
CA THR A 9 -10.81 -12.41 20.23
C THR A 9 -10.85 -12.92 18.79
N ARG A 10 -10.99 -12.00 17.83
CA ARG A 10 -10.80 -12.29 16.40
C ARG A 10 -9.78 -11.33 15.80
N THR A 11 -9.09 -11.76 14.76
CA THR A 11 -8.17 -10.88 14.01
C THR A 11 -8.96 -9.98 13.07
N GLY A 12 -9.08 -8.70 13.41
CA GLY A 12 -9.60 -7.67 12.50
C GLY A 12 -8.49 -7.00 11.67
N ARG A 13 -8.91 -6.24 10.66
CA ARG A 13 -8.04 -5.41 9.82
C ARG A 13 -8.37 -3.94 9.98
N LEU A 14 -7.32 -3.12 9.99
CA LEU A 14 -7.40 -1.68 9.94
C LEU A 14 -6.74 -1.26 8.62
N TRP A 15 -7.52 -0.66 7.74
CA TRP A 15 -7.06 -0.06 6.49
C TRP A 15 -6.69 1.38 6.77
N THR A 16 -5.54 1.81 6.28
CA THR A 16 -5.09 3.20 6.41
C THR A 16 -4.89 3.74 5.01
N TYR A 17 -5.62 4.80 4.67
CA TYR A 17 -5.43 5.57 3.46
C TYR A 17 -4.81 6.89 3.86
N VAL A 18 -3.70 7.25 3.23
CA VAL A 18 -2.97 8.49 3.50
C VAL A 18 -2.92 9.32 2.23
N ARG A 19 -2.98 10.63 2.40
CA ARG A 19 -2.82 11.61 1.33
C ARG A 19 -1.95 12.74 1.85
N ASP A 20 -0.83 12.99 1.20
CA ASP A 20 0.03 14.14 1.46
C ASP A 20 0.61 14.64 0.14
N ASP A 21 -0.06 15.63 -0.44
CA ASP A 21 0.34 16.20 -1.73
C ASP A 21 1.27 17.41 -1.57
N ARG A 22 1.70 17.75 -0.35
CA ARG A 22 2.61 18.88 -0.11
C ARG A 22 3.93 18.77 -0.90
N PRO A 23 4.56 17.59 -1.03
CA PRO A 23 5.75 17.43 -1.89
C PRO A 23 5.51 17.76 -3.37
N PHE A 24 4.24 17.81 -3.80
CA PHE A 24 3.82 18.13 -5.16
C PHE A 24 3.11 19.49 -5.25
N ALA A 25 3.33 20.38 -4.27
CA ALA A 25 2.69 21.68 -4.14
C ALA A 25 1.14 21.63 -4.11
N GLY A 26 0.58 20.51 -3.64
CA GLY A 26 -0.85 20.37 -3.41
C GLY A 26 -1.35 21.32 -2.31
N PRO A 27 -2.52 21.96 -2.47
CA PRO A 27 -3.02 22.95 -1.52
C PRO A 27 -3.69 22.33 -0.29
N ASP A 28 -4.08 21.05 -0.35
CA ASP A 28 -4.85 20.40 0.70
C ASP A 28 -3.95 19.98 1.89
N PRO A 29 -4.44 20.06 3.14
CA PRO A 29 -3.70 19.62 4.33
C PRO A 29 -3.60 18.08 4.35
N PRO A 30 -2.47 17.49 4.77
CA PRO A 30 -2.29 16.03 4.78
C PRO A 30 -3.37 15.35 5.62
N ALA A 31 -3.82 14.19 5.17
CA ALA A 31 -4.91 13.45 5.82
C ALA A 31 -4.59 11.96 5.92
N ALA A 32 -5.12 11.34 6.99
CA ALA A 32 -5.15 9.91 7.15
C ALA A 32 -6.57 9.47 7.52
N VAL A 33 -7.09 8.47 6.82
CA VAL A 33 -8.41 7.88 7.09
C VAL A 33 -8.22 6.41 7.43
N PHE A 34 -8.91 5.99 8.49
CA PHE A 34 -8.85 4.63 9.01
C PHE A 34 -10.20 3.94 8.84
N PHE A 35 -10.21 2.75 8.24
CA PHE A 35 -11.39 1.90 8.13
C PHE A 35 -11.13 0.56 8.81
N TYR A 36 -12.13 0.06 9.52
CA TYR A 36 -12.10 -1.28 10.11
C TYR A 36 -12.84 -2.29 9.20
N SER A 37 -12.31 -3.51 9.11
CA SER A 37 -13.05 -4.66 8.59
C SER A 37 -12.75 -5.94 9.38
N PRO A 38 -13.69 -6.91 9.41
CA PRO A 38 -13.51 -8.16 10.14
C PRO A 38 -12.50 -9.12 9.49
N ASP A 39 -12.20 -8.94 8.21
CA ASP A 39 -11.25 -9.74 7.44
C ASP A 39 -10.45 -8.86 6.46
N ARG A 40 -9.60 -9.45 5.62
CA ARG A 40 -8.75 -8.73 4.64
C ARG A 40 -9.33 -8.72 3.22
N GLY A 41 -10.58 -9.09 3.00
CA GLY A 41 -11.15 -9.26 1.65
C GLY A 41 -11.07 -7.99 0.79
N GLY A 42 -10.91 -8.16 -0.53
CA GLY A 42 -10.83 -7.06 -1.50
C GLY A 42 -12.09 -6.20 -1.59
N ALA A 43 -13.25 -6.72 -1.19
CA ALA A 43 -14.51 -5.97 -1.17
C ALA A 43 -14.45 -4.73 -0.26
N HIS A 44 -13.64 -4.76 0.81
CA HIS A 44 -13.50 -3.62 1.73
C HIS A 44 -12.83 -2.42 1.05
N PRO A 45 -11.62 -2.53 0.46
CA PRO A 45 -11.03 -1.40 -0.24
C PRO A 45 -11.82 -0.96 -1.48
N GLU A 46 -12.54 -1.86 -2.15
CA GLU A 46 -13.48 -1.46 -3.22
C GLU A 46 -14.57 -0.51 -2.72
N GLN A 47 -15.16 -0.82 -1.56
CA GLN A 47 -16.17 0.02 -0.94
C GLN A 47 -15.56 1.34 -0.41
N HIS A 48 -14.42 1.29 0.29
CA HIS A 48 -13.79 2.48 0.86
C HIS A 48 -13.38 3.49 -0.22
N LEU A 49 -12.89 2.99 -1.35
CA LEU A 49 -12.38 3.81 -2.44
C LEU A 49 -13.42 4.03 -3.54
N ALA A 50 -14.69 3.64 -3.37
CA ALA A 50 -15.69 3.59 -4.44
C ALA A 50 -15.79 4.86 -5.30
N GLY A 51 -15.57 6.05 -4.72
CA GLY A 51 -15.55 7.34 -5.42
C GLY A 51 -14.17 7.91 -5.75
N TYR A 52 -13.09 7.22 -5.40
CA TYR A 52 -11.72 7.63 -5.68
C TYR A 52 -11.28 7.21 -7.09
N ALA A 53 -10.64 8.14 -7.80
CA ALA A 53 -9.90 7.92 -9.05
C ALA A 53 -8.57 8.67 -8.97
N GLY A 54 -7.53 8.14 -9.59
CA GLY A 54 -6.18 8.71 -9.54
C GLY A 54 -5.08 7.70 -9.25
N LEU A 55 -3.92 8.19 -8.82
CA LEU A 55 -2.75 7.36 -8.50
C LEU A 55 -2.89 6.74 -7.10
N MET A 56 -2.84 5.42 -7.02
CA MET A 56 -2.82 4.70 -5.74
C MET A 56 -1.50 3.97 -5.56
N GLN A 57 -0.71 4.40 -4.58
CA GLN A 57 0.48 3.68 -4.17
C GLN A 57 0.16 2.61 -3.13
N ALA A 58 0.48 1.36 -3.43
CA ALA A 58 0.18 0.23 -2.55
C ALA A 58 1.22 -0.88 -2.66
N ASP A 59 1.15 -1.87 -1.76
CA ASP A 59 1.82 -3.15 -1.99
C ASP A 59 1.09 -3.94 -3.08
N ALA A 60 1.74 -4.99 -3.60
CA ALA A 60 1.15 -5.89 -4.59
C ALA A 60 0.14 -6.88 -3.94
N TYR A 61 -0.67 -6.42 -2.99
CA TYR A 61 -1.68 -7.25 -2.38
C TYR A 61 -2.78 -7.59 -3.39
N ALA A 62 -2.96 -8.89 -3.66
CA ALA A 62 -3.91 -9.39 -4.64
C ALA A 62 -5.37 -8.92 -4.43
N GLY A 63 -5.74 -8.54 -3.19
CA GLY A 63 -7.07 -7.99 -2.91
C GLY A 63 -7.34 -6.62 -3.55
N PHE A 64 -6.32 -5.94 -4.09
CA PHE A 64 -6.48 -4.68 -4.80
C PHE A 64 -6.77 -4.83 -6.30
N GLY A 65 -6.66 -6.03 -6.89
CA GLY A 65 -6.73 -6.20 -8.35
C GLY A 65 -7.95 -5.56 -9.01
N ARG A 66 -9.14 -5.67 -8.40
CA ARG A 66 -10.38 -5.06 -8.92
C ARG A 66 -10.40 -3.52 -8.88
N LEU A 67 -9.57 -2.91 -8.03
CA LEU A 67 -9.45 -1.45 -7.99
C LEU A 67 -8.84 -0.89 -9.27
N TYR A 68 -7.97 -1.66 -9.93
CA TYR A 68 -7.20 -1.25 -11.10
C TYR A 68 -7.87 -1.62 -12.42
N GLU A 69 -9.09 -2.17 -12.39
CA GLU A 69 -9.86 -2.47 -13.59
C GLU A 69 -10.23 -1.18 -14.33
N ALA A 70 -9.94 -1.14 -15.64
CA ALA A 70 -10.13 0.06 -16.46
C ALA A 70 -11.61 0.52 -16.56
N ASN A 71 -12.55 -0.41 -16.42
CA ASN A 71 -14.00 -0.16 -16.46
C ASN A 71 -14.63 0.08 -15.08
N ARG A 72 -13.82 0.32 -14.04
CA ARG A 72 -14.30 0.59 -12.69
C ARG A 72 -15.20 1.84 -12.65
N LYS A 73 -16.40 1.70 -12.08
CA LYS A 73 -17.43 2.76 -12.02
C LYS A 73 -16.95 4.07 -11.38
N GLY A 74 -16.12 3.99 -10.35
CA GLY A 74 -15.56 5.15 -9.63
C GLY A 74 -14.50 5.93 -10.39
N GLY A 75 -14.20 5.54 -11.64
CA GLY A 75 -13.08 6.04 -12.42
C GLY A 75 -11.83 5.17 -12.24
N PRO A 76 -10.84 5.35 -13.13
CA PRO A 76 -9.62 4.55 -13.14
C PRO A 76 -8.76 4.88 -11.92
N ILE A 77 -8.26 3.82 -11.28
CA ILE A 77 -7.16 3.92 -10.32
C ILE A 77 -5.90 3.40 -11.03
N ILE A 78 -4.88 4.25 -11.11
CA ILE A 78 -3.58 3.90 -11.69
C ILE A 78 -2.71 3.37 -10.55
N GLU A 79 -2.27 2.11 -10.67
CA GLU A 79 -1.41 1.48 -9.68
C GLU A 79 0.00 2.10 -9.70
N ALA A 80 0.48 2.49 -8.53
CA ALA A 80 1.88 2.81 -8.27
C ALA A 80 2.47 1.77 -7.30
N ALA A 81 3.29 0.85 -7.80
CA ALA A 81 3.87 -0.20 -6.95
C ALA A 81 4.81 0.38 -5.89
N CYS A 82 4.63 0.00 -4.63
CA CYS A 82 5.42 0.53 -3.51
C CYS A 82 6.86 -0.02 -3.51
N TRP A 83 7.84 0.86 -3.75
CA TRP A 83 9.27 0.54 -3.71
C TRP A 83 9.75 -0.01 -2.37
N ALA A 84 9.20 0.45 -1.23
CA ALA A 84 9.55 -0.10 0.08
C ALA A 84 9.15 -1.57 0.23
N HIS A 85 8.01 -1.96 -0.35
CA HIS A 85 7.58 -3.36 -0.39
C HIS A 85 8.43 -4.19 -1.37
N GLY A 86 8.70 -3.66 -2.57
CA GLY A 86 9.57 -4.33 -3.56
C GLY A 86 11.00 -4.56 -3.04
N ARG A 87 11.55 -3.60 -2.30
CA ARG A 87 12.91 -3.68 -1.71
C ARG A 87 13.03 -4.74 -0.61
N ARG A 88 11.97 -5.02 0.14
CA ARG A 88 12.04 -5.85 1.36
C ARG A 88 12.68 -7.21 1.11
N LYS A 89 12.29 -7.91 0.04
CA LYS A 89 12.81 -9.25 -0.26
C LYS A 89 14.26 -9.24 -0.73
N PHE A 90 14.68 -8.22 -1.48
CA PHE A 90 16.09 -8.03 -1.80
C PHE A 90 16.91 -7.76 -0.54
N PHE A 91 16.39 -6.94 0.38
CA PHE A 91 17.04 -6.68 1.66
C PHE A 91 17.19 -7.94 2.51
N ASP A 92 16.14 -8.76 2.64
CA ASP A 92 16.19 -10.04 3.35
C ASP A 92 17.28 -10.96 2.79
N LEU A 93 17.39 -11.06 1.46
CA LEU A 93 18.42 -11.87 0.78
C LEU A 93 19.84 -11.28 0.92
N ALA A 94 19.97 -9.97 0.82
CA ALA A 94 21.24 -9.27 0.98
C ALA A 94 21.82 -9.48 2.40
N ARG A 95 20.95 -9.48 3.43
CA ARG A 95 21.33 -9.76 4.83
C ARG A 95 21.92 -11.16 5.03
N LEU A 96 21.54 -12.12 4.20
CA LEU A 96 22.05 -13.49 4.26
C LEU A 96 23.37 -13.65 3.49
N SER A 97 23.83 -12.63 2.78
CA SER A 97 25.01 -12.66 1.88
C SER A 97 24.96 -13.77 0.83
N LYS A 98 23.76 -14.26 0.48
CA LYS A 98 23.56 -15.38 -0.45
C LYS A 98 23.34 -14.95 -1.91
N ALA A 99 23.19 -13.65 -2.17
CA ALA A 99 22.91 -13.13 -3.50
C ALA A 99 23.48 -11.71 -3.67
N PRO A 100 24.67 -11.55 -4.29
CA PRO A 100 25.26 -10.23 -4.55
C PRO A 100 24.32 -9.28 -5.33
N ILE A 101 23.53 -9.85 -6.25
CA ILE A 101 22.52 -9.09 -7.01
C ILE A 101 21.43 -8.47 -6.13
N ALA A 102 21.11 -9.08 -4.98
CA ALA A 102 20.13 -8.53 -4.06
C ALA A 102 20.68 -7.30 -3.33
N ALA A 103 21.96 -7.30 -2.97
CA ALA A 103 22.62 -6.13 -2.38
C ALA A 103 22.71 -4.97 -3.39
N GLU A 104 22.97 -5.27 -4.66
CA GLU A 104 22.95 -4.26 -5.73
C GLU A 104 21.54 -3.69 -5.94
N ALA A 105 20.50 -4.54 -5.98
CA ALA A 105 19.12 -4.08 -6.08
C ALA A 105 18.73 -3.14 -4.92
N VAL A 106 19.13 -3.47 -3.69
CA VAL A 106 18.93 -2.61 -2.52
C VAL A 106 19.60 -1.24 -2.71
N LYS A 107 20.88 -1.22 -3.12
CA LYS A 107 21.62 0.03 -3.35
C LYS A 107 20.95 0.92 -4.40
N ARG A 108 20.48 0.33 -5.51
CA ARG A 108 19.78 1.07 -6.56
C ARG A 108 18.46 1.65 -6.09
N ILE A 109 17.67 0.88 -5.32
CA ILE A 109 16.41 1.38 -4.78
C ILE A 109 16.67 2.48 -3.73
N ASP A 110 17.75 2.40 -2.95
CA ASP A 110 18.10 3.44 -1.96
C ASP A 110 18.35 4.80 -2.61
N VAL A 111 18.80 4.85 -3.87
CA VAL A 111 18.91 6.11 -4.64
C VAL A 111 17.54 6.74 -4.86
N LEU A 112 16.49 5.94 -5.08
CA LEU A 112 15.13 6.45 -5.24
C LEU A 112 14.62 7.06 -3.92
N PHE A 113 14.85 6.40 -2.80
CA PHE A 113 14.46 6.92 -1.49
C PHE A 113 15.22 8.18 -1.08
N ALA A 114 16.42 8.39 -1.61
CA ALA A 114 17.16 9.63 -1.39
C ALA A 114 16.51 10.83 -2.09
N ILE A 115 15.72 10.62 -3.15
CA ILE A 115 14.96 11.68 -3.84
C ILE A 115 13.71 12.07 -3.04
N GLU A 116 13.09 11.11 -2.35
CA GLU A 116 11.84 11.29 -1.59
C GLU A 116 12.06 11.88 -0.18
N ARG A 117 13.30 12.22 0.19
CA ARG A 117 13.69 12.63 1.55
C ARG A 117 13.64 14.13 1.79
#